data_AF-A0A1U7HHH6-F1
#
_entry.id   AF-A0A1U7HHH6-F1
#
_cell.length_a   1.000
_cell.length_b   1.000
_cell.length_c   1.000
_cell.angle_alpha   90.00
_cell.angle_beta   90.00
_cell.angle_gamma   90.00
#
_symmetry.space_group_name_H-M   'P 1'
#
loop_
_entity.id
_entity.type
_entity.pdbx_description
1 polymer ?
#
loop_
_entity_poly.entity_id
_entity_poly.type
_entity_poly.pdbx_seq_one_letter_code
_entity_poly.pdbx_strand_id
1 'polypeptide(L)'
;MESSFEERENDMQLACESSVADERYARFELLSAYLDGEVTAAERKQVQKWLDTDPQIQKLYTQLLRLHQGIDSIPIQPATPSALELSEQVFQRVDRQQRGKRLIFIGGAAIVAVVVGAINLLFGHDSPIHRVADAPQAPLELDSEQLTIALNHPIVEIPSAALLPSEQLNESNKK
;
A
#
# COMPACT_ATOMS: atom_id res chain seq x y z
N MET A 1 -54.92 7.87 17.56
CA MET A 1 -55.10 7.57 16.12
C MET A 1 -54.20 8.45 15.22
N GLU A 2 -53.28 9.26 15.78
CA GLU A 2 -52.47 10.22 14.98
C GLU A 2 -51.10 9.67 14.52
N SER A 3 -50.58 8.63 15.18
CA SER A 3 -49.24 8.07 14.90
C SER A 3 -49.07 7.47 13.49
N SER A 4 -50.13 6.99 12.84
CA SER A 4 -50.03 6.44 11.47
C SER A 4 -50.03 7.51 10.37
N PHE A 5 -50.29 8.79 10.69
CA PHE A 5 -50.29 9.88 9.72
C PHE A 5 -48.91 10.55 9.63
N GLU A 6 -48.26 10.78 10.77
CA GLU A 6 -46.89 11.36 10.84
C GLU A 6 -45.82 10.45 10.22
N GLU A 7 -45.97 9.12 10.31
CA GLU A 7 -45.05 8.19 9.63
C GLU A 7 -45.14 8.28 8.11
N ARG A 8 -46.36 8.44 7.55
CA ARG A 8 -46.53 8.59 6.09
C ARG A 8 -46.02 9.91 5.54
N GLU A 9 -46.11 10.98 6.33
CA GLU A 9 -45.55 12.28 5.93
C GLU A 9 -44.02 12.25 5.92
N ASN A 10 -43.39 11.62 6.93
CA ASN A 10 -41.94 11.43 6.94
C ASN A 10 -41.46 10.53 5.79
N ASP A 11 -42.14 9.42 5.50
CA ASP A 11 -41.78 8.53 4.39
C ASP A 11 -41.87 9.25 3.03
N MET A 12 -42.90 10.09 2.85
CA MET A 12 -43.07 10.87 1.63
C MET A 12 -42.03 12.00 1.51
N GLN A 13 -41.63 12.59 2.63
CA GLN A 13 -40.60 13.63 2.67
C GLN A 13 -39.21 13.04 2.37
N LEU A 14 -38.90 11.87 2.93
CA LEU A 14 -37.67 11.11 2.65
C LEU A 14 -37.56 10.70 1.17
N ALA A 15 -38.65 10.25 0.56
CA ALA A 15 -38.67 9.89 -0.87
C ALA A 15 -38.53 11.13 -1.80
N CYS A 16 -39.10 12.26 -1.39
CA CYS A 16 -38.95 13.51 -2.13
C CYS A 16 -37.51 14.02 -2.05
N GLU A 17 -36.86 13.90 -0.89
CA GLU A 17 -35.48 14.35 -0.69
C GLU A 17 -34.46 13.47 -1.40
N SER A 18 -34.69 12.15 -1.44
CA SER A 18 -33.84 11.21 -2.20
C SER A 18 -33.95 11.43 -3.71
N SER A 19 -35.15 11.58 -4.26
CA SER A 19 -35.33 11.84 -5.70
C SER A 19 -34.70 13.15 -6.17
N VAL A 20 -34.78 14.21 -5.36
CA VAL A 20 -34.12 15.50 -5.64
C VAL A 20 -32.61 15.39 -5.52
N ALA A 21 -32.08 14.55 -4.63
CA ALA A 21 -30.66 14.25 -4.59
C ALA A 21 -30.21 13.55 -5.88
N ASP A 22 -30.93 12.53 -6.32
CA ASP A 22 -30.62 11.77 -7.55
C ASP A 22 -30.61 12.68 -8.78
N GLU A 23 -31.56 13.61 -8.89
CA GLU A 23 -31.56 14.59 -9.98
C GLU A 23 -30.32 15.51 -9.97
N ARG A 24 -29.89 15.94 -8.78
CA ARG A 24 -28.69 16.79 -8.64
C ARG A 24 -27.43 16.02 -9.02
N TYR A 25 -27.34 14.75 -8.63
CA TYR A 25 -26.24 13.87 -9.01
C TYR A 25 -26.21 13.64 -10.52
N ALA A 26 -27.34 13.34 -11.16
CA ALA A 26 -27.41 13.15 -12.60
C ALA A 26 -27.01 14.42 -13.38
N ARG A 27 -27.40 15.60 -12.90
CA ARG A 27 -26.98 16.89 -13.49
C ARG A 27 -25.48 17.14 -13.33
N PHE A 28 -24.92 16.78 -12.17
CA PHE A 28 -23.48 16.87 -11.93
C PHE A 28 -22.71 15.93 -12.85
N GLU A 29 -23.13 14.67 -12.95
CA GLU A 29 -22.51 13.64 -13.79
C GLU A 29 -22.49 14.06 -15.27
N LEU A 30 -23.61 14.59 -15.78
CA LEU A 30 -23.67 15.08 -17.16
C LEU A 30 -22.76 16.29 -17.38
N LEU A 31 -22.60 17.17 -16.38
CA LEU A 31 -21.71 18.33 -16.46
C LEU A 31 -20.23 17.92 -16.39
N SER A 32 -19.85 16.93 -15.58
CA SER A 32 -18.48 16.41 -15.55
C SER A 32 -18.13 15.71 -16.85
N ALA A 33 -19.02 14.84 -17.36
CA ALA A 33 -18.84 14.21 -18.66
C ALA A 33 -18.74 15.24 -19.80
N TYR A 34 -19.46 16.36 -19.69
CA TYR A 34 -19.37 17.45 -20.66
C TYR A 34 -17.97 18.08 -20.67
N LEU A 35 -17.38 18.31 -19.50
CA LEU A 35 -16.05 18.88 -19.36
C LEU A 35 -14.98 17.95 -19.94
N ASP A 36 -15.11 16.65 -19.71
CA ASP A 36 -14.19 15.62 -20.22
C ASP A 36 -14.43 15.28 -21.71
N GLY A 37 -15.53 15.78 -22.29
CA GLY A 37 -15.89 15.59 -23.69
C GLY A 37 -16.59 14.26 -24.00
N GLU A 38 -16.99 13.50 -22.98
CA GLU A 38 -17.63 12.18 -23.09
C GLU A 38 -19.15 12.22 -23.35
N VAL A 39 -19.73 13.42 -23.45
CA VAL A 39 -21.17 13.59 -23.76
C VAL A 39 -21.50 13.42 -25.24
N THR A 40 -22.70 12.90 -25.50
CA THR A 40 -23.26 12.87 -26.86
C THR A 40 -23.64 14.27 -27.37
N ALA A 41 -23.86 14.41 -28.67
CA ALA A 41 -24.24 15.69 -29.28
C ALA A 41 -25.59 16.24 -28.79
N ALA A 42 -26.52 15.37 -28.38
CA ALA A 42 -27.81 15.77 -27.83
C ALA A 42 -27.65 16.32 -26.40
N GLU A 43 -26.93 15.58 -25.55
CA GLU A 43 -26.63 15.97 -24.17
C GLU A 43 -25.81 17.26 -24.12
N ARG A 44 -24.86 17.43 -25.05
CA ARG A 44 -24.09 18.67 -25.18
C ARG A 44 -24.97 19.90 -25.34
N LYS A 45 -26.02 19.83 -26.16
CA LYS A 45 -26.99 20.93 -26.34
C LYS A 45 -27.80 21.18 -25.08
N GLN A 46 -28.17 20.12 -24.38
CA GLN A 46 -28.90 20.20 -23.12
C GLN A 46 -28.07 20.87 -22.02
N VAL A 47 -26.81 20.45 -21.85
CA VAL A 47 -25.87 21.08 -20.90
C VAL A 47 -25.61 22.54 -21.28
N GLN A 48 -25.45 22.85 -22.58
CA GLN A 48 -25.27 24.23 -23.02
C GLN A 48 -26.47 25.11 -22.64
N LYS A 49 -27.70 24.62 -22.86
CA LYS A 49 -28.91 25.34 -22.45
C LYS A 49 -28.95 25.60 -20.93
N TRP A 50 -28.51 24.63 -20.13
CA TRP A 50 -28.40 24.80 -18.68
C TRP A 50 -27.32 25.81 -18.31
N LEU A 51 -26.17 25.78 -18.97
CA LEU A 51 -25.12 26.79 -18.77
C LEU A 51 -25.60 28.19 -19.16
N ASP A 52 -26.52 28.34 -20.11
CA ASP A 52 -27.04 29.65 -20.49
C ASP A 52 -28.14 30.16 -19.53
N THR A 53 -28.88 29.25 -18.89
CA THR A 53 -30.11 29.58 -18.15
C THR A 53 -29.97 29.46 -16.63
N ASP A 54 -29.12 28.55 -16.14
CA ASP A 54 -29.03 28.19 -14.72
C ASP A 54 -27.71 28.69 -14.08
N PRO A 55 -27.76 29.69 -13.18
CA PRO A 55 -26.58 30.22 -12.52
C PRO A 55 -25.90 29.22 -11.56
N GLN A 56 -26.62 28.23 -11.02
CA GLN A 56 -26.02 27.21 -10.15
C GLN A 56 -25.11 26.28 -10.97
N ILE A 57 -25.56 25.88 -12.16
CA ILE A 57 -24.77 25.05 -13.08
C ILE A 57 -23.55 25.82 -13.59
N GLN A 58 -23.68 27.12 -13.91
CA GLN A 58 -22.54 27.97 -14.26
C GLN A 58 -21.49 28.04 -13.14
N LYS A 59 -21.93 28.18 -11.88
CA LYS A 59 -21.05 28.23 -10.72
C LYS A 59 -20.31 26.90 -10.55
N LEU A 60 -21.02 25.78 -10.65
CA LEU A 60 -20.44 24.43 -10.56
C LEU A 60 -19.42 24.19 -11.68
N TYR A 61 -19.76 24.57 -12.91
CA TYR A 61 -18.86 24.50 -14.06
C TYR A 61 -17.58 25.30 -13.83
N THR A 62 -17.71 26.54 -13.33
CA THR A 62 -16.56 27.39 -13.01
C THR A 62 -15.70 26.79 -11.90
N GLN A 63 -16.30 26.16 -10.90
CA GLN A 63 -15.59 25.49 -9.82
C GLN A 63 -14.79 24.29 -10.33
N LEU A 64 -15.38 23.47 -11.20
CA LEU A 64 -14.69 22.35 -11.85
C LEU A 64 -13.53 22.83 -12.73
N LEU A 65 -13.73 23.90 -13.50
CA LEU A 65 -12.68 24.47 -14.34
C LEU A 65 -11.50 25.00 -13.51
N ARG A 66 -11.77 25.63 -12.36
CA ARG A 66 -10.71 26.08 -11.43
C ARG A 66 -9.93 24.91 -10.85
N LEU A 67 -10.60 23.81 -10.52
CA LEU A 67 -9.94 22.58 -10.05
C LEU A 67 -8.97 22.05 -11.11
N HIS A 68 -9.42 21.96 -12.37
CA HIS A 68 -8.60 21.49 -13.48
C HIS A 68 -7.35 22.36 -13.67
N GLN A 69 -7.52 23.69 -13.70
CA GLN A 69 -6.40 24.64 -13.80
C GLN A 69 -5.44 24.53 -12.59
N GLY A 70 -5.98 24.25 -11.40
CA GLY A 70 -5.19 24.00 -10.20
C GLY A 70 -4.29 22.77 -10.35
N ILE A 71 -4.76 21.71 -11.02
CA ILE A 71 -3.99 20.49 -11.28
C ILE A 71 -2.90 20.75 -12.34
N ASP A 72 -3.24 21.42 -13.44
CA ASP A 72 -2.28 21.74 -14.51
C ASP A 72 -1.16 22.69 -14.03
N SER A 73 -1.47 23.53 -13.05
CA SER A 73 -0.50 24.47 -12.45
C SER A 73 0.35 23.86 -11.34
N ILE A 74 0.16 22.59 -11.00
CA ILE A 74 1.05 21.89 -10.07
C ILE A 74 2.44 21.87 -10.70
N PRO A 75 3.44 22.53 -10.09
CA PRO A 75 4.78 22.55 -10.65
C PRO A 75 5.32 21.13 -10.68
N ILE A 76 5.44 20.59 -11.90
CA ILE A 76 6.14 19.35 -12.13
C ILE A 76 7.59 19.62 -11.76
N GLN A 77 8.09 18.92 -10.73
CA GLN A 77 9.47 19.07 -10.31
C GLN A 77 10.40 18.86 -11.52
N PRO A 78 11.48 19.65 -11.66
CA PRO A 78 12.40 19.50 -12.77
C PRO A 78 12.95 18.06 -12.80
N ALA A 79 13.29 17.60 -14.01
CA ALA A 79 13.72 16.25 -14.36
C ALA A 79 14.24 15.46 -13.15
N THR A 80 13.46 14.47 -12.73
CA THR A 80 13.85 13.51 -11.72
C THR A 80 15.20 12.90 -12.11
N PRO A 81 16.14 12.74 -11.16
CA PRO A 81 17.37 11.99 -11.43
C PRO A 81 17.00 10.61 -11.97
N SER A 82 17.90 10.01 -12.75
CA SER A 82 17.66 8.66 -13.26
C SER A 82 17.32 7.72 -12.09
N ALA A 83 16.50 6.69 -12.33
CA ALA A 83 16.11 5.76 -11.28
C ALA A 83 17.32 5.17 -10.53
N LEU A 84 18.44 5.02 -11.25
CA LEU A 84 19.71 4.56 -10.69
C LEU A 84 20.31 5.59 -9.73
N GLU A 85 20.45 6.85 -10.13
CA GLU A 85 20.97 7.93 -9.27
C GLU A 85 20.09 8.16 -8.03
N LEU A 86 18.76 8.08 -8.19
CA LEU A 86 17.82 8.15 -7.07
C LEU A 86 18.02 6.98 -6.10
N SER A 87 18.14 5.75 -6.61
CA SER A 87 18.35 4.58 -5.78
C SER A 87 19.67 4.70 -4.99
N GLU A 88 20.73 5.17 -5.63
CA GLU A 88 22.02 5.35 -4.99
C GLU A 88 21.97 6.43 -3.91
N GLN A 89 21.34 7.58 -4.18
CA GLN A 89 21.16 8.64 -3.17
C GLN A 89 20.35 8.16 -1.96
N VAL A 90 19.28 7.39 -2.18
CA VAL A 90 18.47 6.82 -1.10
C VAL A 90 19.31 5.83 -0.28
N PHE A 91 20.00 4.88 -0.93
CA PHE A 91 20.83 3.91 -0.24
C PHE A 91 22.00 4.56 0.51
N GLN A 92 22.67 5.54 -0.09
CA GLN A 92 23.73 6.30 0.59
C GLN A 92 23.18 7.03 1.83
N ARG A 93 21.99 7.62 1.73
CA ARG A 93 21.38 8.32 2.87
C ARG A 93 21.00 7.37 4.00
N VAL A 94 20.44 6.21 3.67
CA VAL A 94 20.12 5.16 4.63
C VAL A 94 21.38 4.61 5.29
N ASP A 95 22.40 4.28 4.50
CA ASP A 95 23.65 3.71 5.01
C ASP A 95 24.38 4.70 5.92
N ARG A 96 24.44 5.98 5.56
CA ARG A 96 25.03 7.02 6.43
C ARG A 96 24.32 7.11 7.79
N GLN A 97 23.00 6.98 7.81
CA GLN A 97 22.22 6.99 9.05
C GLN A 97 22.44 5.71 9.89
N GLN A 98 22.54 4.56 9.23
CA GLN A 98 22.79 3.29 9.89
C GLN A 98 24.21 3.21 10.46
N ARG A 99 25.22 3.73 9.77
CA ARG A 99 26.61 3.78 10.25
C ARG A 99 26.73 4.53 11.58
N GLY A 100 26.09 5.69 11.70
CA GLY A 100 26.06 6.45 12.96
C GLY A 100 25.42 5.67 14.10
N LYS A 101 24.26 5.03 13.85
CA LYS A 101 23.60 4.17 14.83
C LYS A 101 24.47 2.98 15.23
N ARG A 102 25.08 2.28 14.28
CA ARG A 102 25.96 1.13 14.54
C ARG A 102 27.15 1.52 15.41
N LEU A 103 27.79 2.66 15.15
CA LEU A 103 28.91 3.14 15.98
C LEU A 103 28.46 3.44 17.41
N ILE A 104 27.28 4.05 17.60
CA ILE A 104 26.70 4.29 18.93
C ILE A 104 26.38 2.97 19.63
N PHE A 105 25.77 2.01 18.92
CA PHE A 105 25.47 0.69 19.48
C PHE A 105 26.73 -0.08 19.85
N ILE A 106 27.77 -0.09 19.01
CA ILE A 106 29.04 -0.76 19.28
C ILE A 106 29.76 -0.09 20.46
N GLY A 107 29.79 1.24 20.50
CA GLY A 107 30.37 2.00 21.62
C GLY A 107 29.63 1.74 22.94
N GLY A 108 28.29 1.76 22.92
CA GLY A 108 27.46 1.44 24.09
C GLY A 108 27.63 0.00 24.56
N ALA A 109 27.66 -0.96 23.63
CA ALA A 109 27.87 -2.38 23.94
C ALA A 109 29.25 -2.64 24.56
N ALA A 110 30.31 -1.98 24.06
CA ALA A 110 31.66 -2.10 24.62
C ALA A 110 31.70 -1.61 26.07
N ILE A 111 31.03 -0.49 26.39
CA ILE A 111 30.97 0.04 27.76
C ILE A 111 30.26 -0.94 28.69
N VAL A 112 29.10 -1.48 28.28
CA VAL A 112 28.37 -2.48 29.09
C VAL A 112 29.21 -3.74 29.31
N ALA A 113 29.86 -4.25 28.26
CA ALA A 113 30.73 -5.44 28.38
C ALA A 113 31.91 -5.21 29.34
N VAL A 114 32.54 -4.03 29.30
CA VAL A 114 33.63 -3.66 30.22
C VAL A 114 33.13 -3.56 31.66
N VAL A 115 31.98 -2.93 31.90
CA VAL A 115 31.41 -2.81 33.24
C VAL A 115 31.00 -4.17 33.80
N VAL A 116 30.29 -4.99 33.02
CA VAL A 116 29.90 -6.35 33.41
C VAL A 116 31.14 -7.23 33.65
N GLY A 117 32.16 -7.12 32.80
CA GLY A 117 33.43 -7.82 32.96
C GLY A 117 34.19 -7.39 34.23
N ALA A 118 34.25 -6.09 34.52
CA ALA A 118 34.89 -5.57 35.73
C ALA A 118 34.16 -5.99 37.02
N ILE A 119 32.82 -6.00 37.00
CA ILE A 119 32.01 -6.51 38.11
C ILE A 119 32.26 -8.02 38.29
N ASN A 120 32.27 -8.81 37.21
CA ASN A 120 32.62 -10.22 37.29
C ASN A 120 34.05 -10.44 37.80
N LEU A 121 35.00 -9.57 37.45
CA LEU A 121 36.38 -9.67 37.94
C LEU A 121 36.52 -9.29 39.42
N LEU A 122 35.76 -8.30 39.90
CA LEU A 122 35.80 -7.85 41.30
C LEU A 122 35.01 -8.76 42.25
N PHE A 123 33.91 -9.35 41.78
CA PHE A 123 32.98 -10.11 42.62
C PHE A 123 32.92 -11.61 42.29
N GLY A 124 33.47 -12.05 41.16
CA GLY A 124 33.54 -13.45 40.75
C GLY A 124 34.86 -14.10 41.17
N HIS A 125 35.01 -14.40 42.46
CA HIS A 125 36.09 -15.25 42.97
C HIS A 125 35.57 -16.60 43.45
N ASP A 126 34.67 -17.21 42.70
CA ASP A 126 34.34 -18.62 42.86
C ASP A 126 34.69 -19.37 41.57
N SER A 127 35.62 -20.30 41.70
CA SER A 127 36.23 -21.11 40.65
C SER A 127 35.23 -21.68 39.64
N PRO A 128 35.55 -21.71 38.32
CA PRO A 128 34.81 -22.54 37.38
C PRO A 128 35.18 -24.00 37.63
N ILE A 129 34.48 -24.65 38.56
CA ILE A 129 34.44 -26.11 38.60
C ILE A 129 33.64 -26.54 37.38
N HIS A 130 34.35 -26.87 36.30
CA HIS A 130 33.82 -27.69 35.22
C HIS A 130 33.44 -29.04 35.83
N ARG A 131 32.23 -29.14 36.35
CA ARG A 131 31.65 -30.39 36.78
C ARG A 131 31.19 -31.14 35.55
N VAL A 132 32.11 -31.91 34.97
CA VAL A 132 31.74 -33.02 34.10
C VAL A 132 30.85 -33.94 34.93
N ALA A 133 29.59 -34.08 34.53
CA ALA A 133 28.72 -35.08 35.13
C ALA A 133 29.30 -36.45 34.76
N ASP A 134 29.70 -37.23 35.77
CA ASP A 134 29.84 -38.67 35.61
C ASP A 134 28.45 -39.24 35.33
N ALA A 135 28.10 -39.29 34.04
CA ALA A 135 26.98 -40.08 33.58
C ALA A 135 27.40 -41.56 33.70
N PRO A 136 26.60 -42.43 34.36
CA PRO A 136 26.82 -43.86 34.26
C PRO A 136 26.82 -44.24 32.78
N GLN A 137 27.88 -44.88 32.31
CA GLN A 137 27.96 -45.45 30.96
C GLN A 137 26.92 -46.58 30.87
N ALA A 138 25.67 -46.23 30.57
CA ALA A 138 24.68 -47.15 30.08
C ALA A 138 24.81 -47.21 28.54
N PRO A 139 24.81 -48.42 27.93
CA PRO A 139 25.11 -48.60 26.51
C PRO A 139 24.24 -47.75 25.58
N LEU A 140 24.88 -47.29 24.51
CA LEU A 140 24.32 -46.54 23.39
C LEU A 140 23.09 -47.25 22.78
N GLU A 141 21.89 -46.83 23.14
CA GLU A 141 20.72 -46.97 22.27
C GLU A 141 20.55 -45.67 21.50
N LEU A 142 21.06 -45.72 20.26
CA LEU A 142 20.89 -44.73 19.20
C LEU A 142 19.42 -44.72 18.77
N ASP A 143 18.54 -44.17 19.59
CA ASP A 143 17.19 -43.85 19.13
C ASP A 143 17.25 -42.51 18.40
N SER A 144 17.13 -42.64 17.08
CA SER A 144 17.39 -41.61 16.09
C SER A 144 16.24 -40.61 16.05
N GLU A 145 16.06 -39.78 17.08
CA GLU A 145 15.35 -38.50 16.90
C GLU A 145 16.32 -37.48 16.31
N GLN A 146 16.56 -37.72 15.03
CA GLN A 146 17.17 -36.83 14.08
C GLN A 146 16.45 -35.47 14.13
N LEU A 147 17.13 -34.47 14.70
CA LEU A 147 16.70 -33.08 14.69
C LEU A 147 16.51 -32.62 13.24
N THR A 148 15.27 -32.64 12.77
CA THR A 148 14.88 -32.24 11.42
C THR A 148 14.73 -30.73 11.36
N ILE A 149 15.76 -30.05 10.85
CA ILE A 149 15.68 -28.63 10.48
C ILE A 149 14.98 -28.53 9.13
N ALA A 150 13.71 -28.13 9.13
CA ALA A 150 12.95 -27.84 7.92
C ALA A 150 13.12 -26.37 7.52
N LEU A 151 14.06 -26.10 6.63
CA LEU A 151 14.15 -24.82 5.91
C LEU A 151 14.24 -25.11 4.41
N ASN A 152 13.30 -24.51 3.66
CA ASN A 152 13.32 -24.25 2.22
C ASN A 152 12.11 -24.83 1.44
N HIS A 153 10.90 -24.40 1.77
CA HIS A 153 9.81 -24.34 0.79
C HIS A 153 8.94 -23.08 1.05
N PRO A 154 8.58 -22.32 0.00
CA PRO A 154 7.71 -21.16 0.15
C PRO A 154 6.29 -21.61 0.54
N ILE A 155 5.65 -20.91 1.48
CA ILE A 155 4.29 -21.20 1.99
C ILE A 155 3.21 -20.81 0.95
N VAL A 156 3.59 -20.12 -0.13
CA VAL A 156 2.71 -19.68 -1.21
C VAL A 156 3.29 -20.12 -2.55
N GLU A 157 2.52 -20.90 -3.31
CA GLU A 157 2.87 -21.27 -4.68
C GLU A 157 2.86 -20.00 -5.55
N ILE A 158 3.99 -19.70 -6.19
CA ILE A 158 4.03 -18.65 -7.22
C ILE A 158 3.37 -19.27 -8.46
N PRO A 159 2.20 -18.79 -8.92
CA PRO A 159 1.61 -19.28 -10.15
C PRO A 159 2.60 -19.04 -11.29
N SER A 160 2.96 -20.11 -11.99
CA SER A 160 3.83 -20.06 -13.17
C SER A 160 3.11 -19.31 -14.29
N ALA A 161 3.41 -18.03 -14.42
CA ALA A 161 2.94 -17.19 -15.51
C ALA A 161 3.71 -17.52 -16.80
N ALA A 162 3.40 -18.65 -17.44
CA ALA A 162 3.70 -18.92 -18.85
C ALA A 162 3.14 -20.28 -19.32
N LEU A 163 1.85 -20.36 -19.60
CA LEU A 163 1.34 -21.22 -20.68
C LEU A 163 0.19 -20.49 -21.38
N LEU A 164 0.51 -19.35 -22.00
CA LEU A 164 -0.27 -18.89 -23.16
C LEU A 164 0.06 -19.87 -24.30
N PRO A 165 -0.91 -20.59 -24.89
CA PRO A 165 -0.64 -21.39 -26.08
C PRO A 165 -0.19 -20.45 -27.19
N SER A 166 1.06 -20.62 -27.63
CA SER A 166 1.59 -20.01 -28.83
C SER A 166 0.86 -20.57 -30.05
N GLU A 167 -0.18 -19.87 -30.49
CA GLU A 167 -0.74 -20.02 -31.81
C GLU A 167 0.27 -19.46 -32.83
N GLN A 168 1.10 -20.33 -33.41
CA GLN A 168 1.82 -20.09 -34.67
C GLN A 168 2.19 -21.47 -35.24
N LEU A 169 1.49 -21.88 -36.30
CA LEU A 169 1.93 -21.75 -37.70
C LEU A 169 2.90 -22.87 -38.12
N ASN A 170 2.51 -23.54 -39.22
CA ASN A 170 3.32 -24.39 -40.10
C ASN A 170 3.37 -25.91 -39.81
N GLU A 171 2.40 -26.65 -40.38
CA GLU A 171 2.74 -27.81 -41.21
C GLU A 171 2.07 -27.64 -42.59
N SER A 172 2.88 -27.34 -43.61
CA SER A 172 3.46 -28.32 -44.55
C SER A 172 2.38 -28.95 -45.43
N ASN A 173 2.22 -28.51 -46.69
CA ASN A 173 3.05 -28.93 -47.82
C ASN A 173 3.16 -30.47 -47.93
N LYS A 174 2.65 -30.99 -49.05
CA LYS A 174 3.07 -32.22 -49.73
C LYS A 174 2.61 -33.56 -49.13
N LYS A 175 1.48 -34.08 -49.63
CA LYS A 175 1.47 -35.07 -50.72
C LYS A 175 0.05 -35.37 -51.20
#